data_AF-A0A1G5BSK5-F1
#
_entry.id   AF-A0A1G5BSK5-F1
#
_cell.length_a   1.000
_cell.length_b   1.000
_cell.length_c   1.000
_cell.angle_alpha   90.00
_cell.angle_beta   90.00
_cell.angle_gamma   90.00
#
_symmetry.space_group_name_H-M   'P 1'
#
loop_
_entity.id
_entity.type
_entity.pdbx_description
1 polymer ?
#
loop_
_entity_poly.entity_id
_entity_poly.type
_entity_poly.pdbx_seq_one_letter_code
_entity_poly.pdbx_strand_id
1 'polypeptide(L)'
;MGNFGISFYLINGAIILGGFVVLFALNTAHNRIKKNKEEARKLYNTVKGKPIVDISNGMMSMLEETAYGPEKMDSVREKYNENSTGYFAWTQTISIFPLAGLLGTVIGIIPGLGAINQGAEGMDILYSSLSTALYSTLFGLIWSIILKAVVAYQSHTISDIEDYFEEDDRKYNMALNLKRVKEDQT
;
A
#
# COMPACT_ATOMS: atom_id res chain seq x y z
N MET A 1 26.56 -31.97 -14.26
CA MET A 1 25.52 -30.98 -14.63
C MET A 1 24.25 -30.99 -13.74
N GLY A 2 24.16 -31.77 -12.65
CA GLY A 2 22.87 -32.01 -11.96
C GLY A 2 22.36 -30.97 -10.95
N ASN A 3 23.22 -30.31 -10.15
CA ASN A 3 22.74 -29.54 -8.99
C ASN A 3 22.53 -28.04 -9.23
N PHE A 4 23.16 -27.45 -10.25
CA PHE A 4 23.11 -25.99 -10.47
C PHE A 4 21.85 -25.52 -11.19
N GLY A 5 21.28 -26.34 -12.09
CA GLY A 5 19.98 -26.02 -12.67
C GLY A 5 18.90 -25.93 -11.59
N ILE A 6 18.96 -26.82 -10.59
CA ILE A 6 17.98 -26.90 -9.51
C ILE A 6 17.98 -25.62 -8.67
N SER A 7 19.13 -25.10 -8.25
CA SER A 7 19.20 -23.88 -7.44
C SER A 7 18.64 -22.65 -8.19
N PHE A 8 18.87 -22.55 -9.49
CA PHE A 8 18.30 -21.48 -10.32
C PHE A 8 16.77 -21.54 -10.38
N TYR A 9 16.20 -22.72 -10.68
CA TYR A 9 14.75 -22.88 -10.72
C TYR A 9 14.10 -22.63 -9.36
N LEU A 10 14.78 -23.00 -8.27
CA LEU A 10 14.32 -22.73 -6.92
C LEU A 10 14.29 -21.22 -6.60
N ILE A 11 15.35 -20.48 -6.94
CA ILE A 11 15.41 -19.02 -6.68
C ILE A 11 14.34 -18.30 -7.49
N ASN A 12 14.26 -18.55 -8.80
CA ASN A 12 13.24 -17.91 -9.64
C ASN A 12 11.82 -18.33 -9.25
N GLY A 13 11.63 -19.61 -8.93
CA GLY A 13 10.37 -20.13 -8.41
C GLY A 13 9.96 -19.40 -7.13
N ALA A 14 10.90 -19.17 -6.21
CA ALA A 14 10.66 -18.41 -4.98
C ALA A 14 10.34 -16.93 -5.25
N ILE A 15 11.03 -16.29 -6.19
CA ILE A 15 10.74 -14.91 -6.64
C ILE A 15 9.31 -14.83 -7.21
N ILE A 16 8.95 -15.75 -8.10
CA ILE A 16 7.62 -15.75 -8.73
C ILE A 16 6.52 -16.02 -7.69
N LEU A 17 6.69 -17.06 -6.88
CA LEU A 17 5.72 -17.42 -5.84
C LEU A 17 5.59 -16.32 -4.79
N GLY A 18 6.71 -15.74 -4.36
CA GLY A 18 6.73 -14.58 -3.47
C GLY A 18 5.97 -13.39 -4.08
N GLY A 19 6.11 -13.16 -5.39
CA GLY A 19 5.41 -12.11 -6.12
C GLY A 19 3.90 -12.27 -6.05
N PHE A 20 3.40 -13.48 -6.28
CA PHE A 20 1.98 -13.80 -6.12
C PHE A 20 1.49 -13.66 -4.68
N VAL A 21 2.27 -14.08 -3.70
CA VAL A 21 1.92 -13.94 -2.27
C VAL A 21 1.77 -12.46 -1.89
N VAL A 22 2.74 -11.63 -2.26
CA VAL A 22 2.69 -10.18 -1.98
C VAL A 22 1.53 -9.53 -2.73
N LEU A 23 1.29 -9.89 -3.99
CA LEU A 23 0.15 -9.39 -4.77
C LEU A 23 -1.20 -9.73 -4.10
N PHE A 24 -1.36 -10.98 -3.65
CA PHE A 24 -2.57 -11.42 -2.96
C PHE A 24 -2.76 -10.70 -1.62
N ALA A 25 -1.68 -10.53 -0.86
CA ALA A 25 -1.71 -9.80 0.41
C ALA A 25 -2.07 -8.32 0.22
N LEU A 26 -1.47 -7.64 -0.76
CA LEU A 26 -1.79 -6.26 -1.12
C LEU A 26 -3.25 -6.11 -1.53
N ASN A 27 -3.76 -7.00 -2.40
CA ASN A 27 -5.17 -6.97 -2.81
C ASN A 27 -6.11 -7.20 -1.63
N THR A 28 -5.76 -8.12 -0.72
CA THR A 28 -6.57 -8.39 0.48
C THR A 28 -6.59 -7.18 1.41
N ALA A 29 -5.44 -6.56 1.67
CA ALA A 29 -5.33 -5.37 2.51
C ALA A 29 -6.06 -4.17 1.87
N HIS A 30 -5.89 -3.97 0.56
CA HIS A 30 -6.59 -2.93 -0.20
C HIS A 30 -8.12 -3.09 -0.13
N ASN A 31 -8.64 -4.31 -0.25
CA ASN A 31 -10.07 -4.57 -0.13
C ASN A 31 -10.62 -4.23 1.27
N ARG A 32 -9.81 -4.38 2.34
CA ARG A 32 -10.19 -3.95 3.69
C ARG A 32 -10.24 -2.42 3.80
N ILE A 33 -9.23 -1.73 3.27
CA ILE A 33 -9.20 -0.27 3.21
C ILE A 33 -10.40 0.27 2.42
N LYS A 34 -10.75 -0.35 1.29
CA LYS A 34 -11.91 0.02 0.49
C LYS A 34 -13.22 -0.09 1.27
N LYS A 35 -13.39 -1.14 2.08
CA LYS A 35 -14.55 -1.27 2.98
C LYS A 35 -14.60 -0.13 4.01
N ASN A 36 -13.46 0.20 4.62
CA ASN A 36 -13.38 1.31 5.57
C ASN A 36 -13.71 2.65 4.90
N LYS A 37 -13.28 2.86 3.64
CA LYS A 37 -13.65 4.04 2.85
C LYS A 37 -15.15 4.12 2.61
N GLU A 38 -15.80 3.01 2.27
CA GLU A 38 -17.26 2.99 2.08
C GLU A 38 -18.01 3.28 3.38
N GLU A 39 -17.52 2.78 4.51
CA GLU A 39 -18.06 3.08 5.85
C GLU A 39 -17.88 4.56 6.18
N ALA A 40 -16.67 5.11 6.06
CA ALA A 40 -16.36 6.53 6.25
C ALA A 40 -17.23 7.43 5.37
N ARG A 41 -17.37 7.08 4.08
CA ARG A 41 -18.22 7.82 3.13
C ARG A 41 -19.69 7.82 3.52
N LYS A 42 -20.23 6.70 4.02
CA LYS A 42 -21.62 6.61 4.51
C LYS A 42 -21.82 7.49 5.73
N LEU A 43 -20.90 7.45 6.69
CA LEU A 43 -20.91 8.32 7.86
C LEU A 43 -20.88 9.79 7.45
N TYR A 44 -19.91 10.15 6.62
CA TYR A 44 -19.74 11.51 6.10
C TYR A 44 -20.99 12.04 5.36
N ASN A 45 -21.60 11.23 4.49
CA ASN A 45 -22.81 11.65 3.75
C ASN A 45 -24.04 11.77 4.66
N THR A 46 -24.11 11.02 5.75
CA THR A 46 -25.19 11.15 6.74
C THR A 46 -25.10 12.51 7.45
N VAL A 47 -23.89 13.06 7.61
CA VAL A 47 -23.63 14.37 8.22
C VAL A 47 -23.91 15.54 7.28
N LYS A 48 -24.19 15.32 5.98
CA LYS A 48 -24.62 16.36 5.03
C LYS A 48 -26.07 16.87 5.25
N GLY A 49 -26.60 16.76 6.47
CA GLY A 49 -27.69 17.63 6.93
C GLY A 49 -27.19 19.07 6.88
N LYS A 50 -27.77 19.89 5.99
CA LYS A 50 -27.30 21.25 5.71
C LYS A 50 -27.33 22.09 6.99
N PRO A 51 -26.30 22.92 7.28
CA PRO A 51 -26.50 24.03 8.20
C PRO A 51 -27.55 24.95 7.59
N ILE A 52 -28.78 24.92 8.12
CA ILE A 52 -29.81 25.89 7.76
C ILE A 52 -29.51 27.14 8.58
N VAL A 53 -29.05 28.19 7.89
CA VAL A 53 -29.01 29.53 8.47
C VAL A 53 -30.44 30.07 8.41
N ASP A 54 -31.14 30.10 9.53
CA ASP A 54 -32.38 30.88 9.62
C ASP A 54 -32.01 32.37 9.75
N ILE A 55 -32.03 33.07 8.61
CA ILE A 55 -31.67 34.50 8.50
C ILE A 55 -32.79 35.38 9.08
N SER A 56 -33.97 34.84 9.43
CA SER A 56 -35.11 35.68 9.84
C SER A 56 -34.97 36.29 11.24
N ASN A 57 -34.10 35.75 12.11
CA ASN A 57 -33.98 36.19 13.51
C ASN A 57 -32.59 36.71 13.94
N GLY A 58 -31.63 36.85 13.02
CA GLY A 58 -30.27 37.31 13.37
C GLY A 58 -29.47 36.38 14.30
N MET A 59 -30.02 35.22 14.65
CA MET A 59 -29.36 34.18 15.42
C MET A 59 -28.97 33.04 14.50
N MET A 60 -27.68 32.70 14.45
CA MET A 60 -27.24 31.38 13.99
C MET A 60 -27.74 30.33 15.00
N SER A 61 -28.99 29.89 14.85
CA SER A 61 -29.38 28.60 15.38
C SER A 61 -28.68 27.55 14.52
N MET A 62 -27.52 27.07 14.99
CA MET A 62 -27.09 25.73 14.65
C MET A 62 -28.15 24.80 15.25
N LEU A 63 -29.22 24.57 14.49
CA LEU A 63 -30.13 23.47 14.76
C LEU A 63 -29.37 22.20 14.39
N GLU A 64 -29.43 21.25 15.32
CA GLU A 64 -28.65 20.02 15.42
C GLU A 64 -27.18 20.25 15.77
N GLU A 65 -26.93 20.39 17.09
CA GLU A 65 -26.08 19.45 17.80
C GLU A 65 -25.72 18.29 16.86
N THR A 66 -24.50 18.31 16.31
CA THR A 66 -24.07 17.33 15.31
C THR A 66 -24.48 15.97 15.83
N ALA A 67 -25.46 15.32 15.19
CA ALA A 67 -26.09 14.08 15.67
C ALA A 67 -25.13 12.87 15.66
N TYR A 68 -23.83 13.14 15.62
CA TYR A 68 -22.73 12.20 15.66
C TYR A 68 -21.77 12.60 16.78
N GLY A 69 -21.58 11.69 17.73
CA GLY A 69 -20.38 11.69 18.55
C GLY A 69 -19.17 11.35 17.68
N PRO A 70 -18.01 12.02 17.87
CA PRO A 70 -16.76 11.72 17.16
C PRO A 70 -16.38 10.23 17.24
N GLU A 71 -16.84 9.54 18.30
CA GLU A 71 -16.65 8.12 18.60
C GLU A 71 -16.86 7.17 17.41
N LYS A 72 -17.86 7.41 16.56
CA LYS A 72 -18.13 6.50 15.43
C LYS A 72 -17.16 6.71 14.27
N MET A 73 -16.76 7.95 13.97
CA MET A 73 -15.71 8.20 12.97
C MET A 73 -14.36 7.71 13.50
N ASP A 74 -14.08 7.90 14.79
CA ASP A 74 -12.88 7.39 15.46
C ASP A 74 -12.76 5.88 15.32
N SER A 75 -13.86 5.13 15.47
CA SER A 75 -13.86 3.68 15.28
C SER A 75 -13.51 3.25 13.84
N VAL A 76 -13.89 4.04 12.83
CA VAL A 76 -13.52 3.79 11.42
C VAL A 76 -12.06 4.17 11.17
N ARG A 77 -11.59 5.25 11.78
CA ARG A 77 -10.19 5.69 11.73
C ARG A 77 -9.25 4.66 12.36
N GLU A 78 -9.62 4.09 13.50
CA GLU A 78 -8.86 3.02 14.17
C GLU A 78 -8.72 1.79 13.27
N LYS A 79 -9.84 1.28 12.73
CA LYS A 79 -9.82 0.17 11.75
C LYS A 79 -9.01 0.51 10.50
N TYR A 80 -9.05 1.76 10.04
CA TYR A 80 -8.25 2.20 8.89
C TYR A 80 -6.76 2.15 9.23
N ASN A 81 -6.35 2.67 10.38
CA ASN A 81 -4.96 2.67 10.82
C ASN A 81 -4.39 1.25 10.95
N GLU A 82 -5.17 0.31 11.50
CA GLU A 82 -4.77 -1.09 11.58
C GLU A 82 -4.58 -1.71 10.18
N ASN A 83 -5.53 -1.50 9.28
CA ASN A 83 -5.47 -2.05 7.93
C ASN A 83 -4.41 -1.38 7.05
N SER A 84 -4.20 -0.07 7.20
CA SER A 84 -3.20 0.69 6.45
C SER A 84 -1.79 0.32 6.88
N THR A 85 -1.56 0.06 8.17
CA THR A 85 -0.27 -0.43 8.67
C THR A 85 0.13 -1.74 7.97
N GLY A 86 -0.79 -2.70 7.89
CA GLY A 86 -0.55 -3.96 7.18
C GLY A 86 -0.30 -3.76 5.69
N TYR A 87 -1.06 -2.88 5.05
CA TYR A 87 -0.87 -2.52 3.64
C TYR A 87 0.53 -1.94 3.40
N PHE A 88 0.95 -0.94 4.19
CA PHE A 88 2.25 -0.30 4.06
C PHE A 88 3.40 -1.26 4.31
N ALA A 89 3.27 -2.15 5.30
CA ALA A 89 4.26 -3.21 5.52
C ALA A 89 4.47 -4.07 4.27
N TRP A 90 3.39 -4.51 3.61
CA TRP A 90 3.51 -5.26 2.35
C TRP A 90 4.12 -4.44 1.22
N THR A 91 3.79 -3.14 1.11
CA THR A 91 4.41 -2.31 0.07
C THR A 91 5.92 -2.18 0.22
N GLN A 92 6.43 -2.17 1.45
CA GLN A 92 7.87 -2.13 1.71
C GLN A 92 8.57 -3.41 1.26
N THR A 93 7.91 -4.57 1.37
CA THR A 93 8.50 -5.85 0.92
C THR A 93 8.75 -5.91 -0.59
N ILE A 94 8.14 -5.03 -1.39
CA ILE A 94 8.33 -4.97 -2.85
C ILE A 94 9.79 -4.67 -3.24
N SER A 95 10.54 -3.95 -2.40
CA SER A 95 11.96 -3.67 -2.65
C SER A 95 12.87 -4.89 -2.52
N ILE A 96 12.37 -5.99 -1.96
CA ILE A 96 13.13 -7.24 -1.82
C ILE A 96 13.25 -7.95 -3.18
N PHE A 97 12.30 -7.79 -4.10
CA PHE A 97 12.33 -8.51 -5.39
C PHE A 97 13.52 -8.18 -6.28
N PRO A 98 13.89 -6.89 -6.51
CA PRO A 98 15.10 -6.56 -7.24
C PRO A 98 16.36 -7.10 -6.54
N LEU A 99 16.40 -7.04 -5.20
CA LEU A 99 17.52 -7.56 -4.42
C LEU A 99 17.64 -9.09 -4.52
N ALA A 100 16.52 -9.81 -4.51
CA ALA A 100 16.47 -11.25 -4.73
C ALA A 100 16.93 -11.61 -6.16
N GLY A 101 16.54 -10.81 -7.15
CA GLY A 101 17.03 -10.96 -8.53
C GLY A 101 18.54 -10.80 -8.65
N LEU A 102 19.10 -9.78 -8.00
CA LEU A 102 20.55 -9.58 -7.90
C LEU A 102 21.24 -10.73 -7.17
N LEU A 103 20.67 -11.23 -6.07
CA LEU A 103 21.21 -12.38 -5.34
C LEU A 103 21.28 -13.63 -6.24
N GLY A 104 20.22 -13.93 -6.98
CA GLY A 104 20.24 -15.03 -7.93
C GLY A 104 21.23 -14.84 -9.08
N THR A 105 21.55 -13.59 -9.42
CA THR A 105 22.60 -13.27 -10.41
C THR A 105 23.98 -13.63 -9.85
N VAL A 106 24.27 -13.24 -8.61
CA VAL A 106 25.54 -13.60 -7.93
C VAL A 106 25.67 -15.12 -7.87
N ILE A 107 24.61 -15.84 -7.46
CA ILE A 107 24.62 -17.30 -7.36
C ILE A 107 24.81 -17.96 -8.75
N GLY A 108 24.16 -17.42 -9.78
CA GLY A 108 24.22 -17.96 -11.15
C GLY A 108 25.56 -17.77 -11.85
N ILE A 109 26.32 -16.73 -11.52
CA ILE A 109 27.62 -16.42 -12.13
C ILE A 109 28.77 -17.26 -11.55
N ILE A 110 28.69 -17.69 -10.28
CA ILE A 110 29.77 -18.43 -9.59
C ILE A 110 30.35 -19.60 -10.42
N PRO A 111 29.54 -20.48 -11.06
CA PRO A 111 30.06 -21.58 -11.86
C PRO A 111 30.84 -21.10 -13.08
N GLY A 112 30.35 -20.06 -13.75
CA GLY A 112 31.00 -19.46 -14.90
C GLY A 112 32.38 -18.92 -14.55
N LEU A 113 32.52 -18.26 -13.40
CA LEU A 113 33.82 -17.78 -12.92
C LEU A 113 34.79 -18.91 -12.60
N GLY A 114 34.29 -20.03 -12.04
CA GLY A 114 35.10 -21.22 -11.77
C GLY A 114 35.62 -21.92 -13.03
N ALA A 115 34.97 -21.71 -14.18
CA ALA A 115 35.30 -22.37 -15.44
C ALA A 115 36.29 -21.58 -16.32
N ILE A 116 36.62 -20.33 -15.99
CA ILE A 116 37.44 -19.43 -16.84
C ILE A 116 38.80 -20.03 -17.23
N ASN A 117 39.41 -20.84 -16.36
CA ASN A 117 40.72 -21.44 -16.64
C ASN A 117 40.67 -22.68 -17.56
N GLN A 118 39.49 -23.08 -18.02
CA GLN A 118 39.29 -24.30 -18.83
C GLN A 118 39.33 -24.03 -20.35
N GLY A 119 39.79 -22.85 -20.78
CA GLY A 119 39.89 -22.50 -22.21
C GLY A 119 38.52 -22.35 -22.88
N ALA A 120 38.36 -22.92 -24.08
CA ALA A 120 37.15 -22.74 -24.90
C ALA A 120 35.89 -23.31 -24.24
N GLU A 121 35.97 -24.49 -23.61
CA GLU A 121 34.83 -25.10 -22.88
C GLU A 121 34.44 -24.25 -21.66
N GLY A 122 35.41 -23.57 -21.04
CA GLY A 122 35.18 -22.64 -19.94
C GLY A 122 34.34 -21.42 -20.35
N MET A 123 34.51 -20.94 -21.59
CA MET A 123 33.74 -19.82 -22.12
C MET A 123 32.26 -20.17 -22.35
N ASP A 124 31.96 -21.36 -22.84
CA ASP A 124 30.57 -21.81 -23.03
C ASP A 124 29.83 -21.89 -21.68
N ILE A 125 30.50 -22.40 -20.64
CA ILE A 125 29.96 -22.45 -19.28
C ILE A 125 29.74 -21.04 -18.74
N LEU A 126 30.67 -20.12 -18.96
CA LEU A 126 30.54 -18.73 -18.53
C LEU A 126 29.33 -18.04 -19.17
N TYR A 127 29.14 -18.17 -20.49
CA TYR A 127 27.98 -17.59 -21.18
C TYR A 127 26.65 -18.17 -20.69
N SER A 128 26.60 -19.48 -20.48
CA SER A 128 25.41 -20.15 -19.94
C SER A 128 25.07 -19.66 -18.53
N SER A 129 26.07 -19.56 -17.65
CA SER A 129 25.94 -19.01 -16.31
C SER A 129 25.49 -17.55 -16.31
N LEU A 130 26.07 -16.73 -17.18
CA LEU A 130 25.74 -15.32 -17.30
C LEU A 130 24.30 -15.12 -17.77
N SER A 131 23.88 -15.84 -18.83
CA SER A 131 22.50 -15.78 -19.32
C SER A 131 21.52 -16.17 -18.23
N THR A 132 21.81 -17.25 -17.51
CA THR A 132 20.99 -17.74 -16.39
C THR A 132 20.88 -16.67 -15.30
N ALA A 133 22.00 -16.09 -14.89
CA ALA A 133 22.03 -15.03 -13.89
C ALA A 133 21.19 -13.80 -14.29
N LEU A 134 21.26 -13.36 -15.55
CA LEU A 134 20.49 -12.22 -16.06
C LEU A 134 18.97 -12.46 -15.99
N TYR A 135 18.51 -13.69 -16.24
CA TYR A 135 17.09 -14.03 -16.11
C TYR A 135 16.57 -13.85 -14.67
N SER A 136 17.38 -14.15 -13.65
CA SER A 136 17.00 -13.93 -12.25
C SER A 136 16.76 -12.45 -11.96
N THR A 137 17.67 -11.57 -12.41
CA THR A 137 17.47 -10.12 -12.29
C THR A 137 16.22 -9.68 -13.03
N LEU A 138 16.00 -10.17 -14.25
CA LEU A 138 14.83 -9.83 -15.05
C LEU A 138 13.52 -10.15 -14.31
N PHE A 139 13.39 -11.35 -13.73
CA PHE A 139 12.19 -11.73 -12.98
C PHE A 139 11.99 -10.87 -11.71
N GLY A 140 13.07 -10.59 -10.97
CA GLY A 140 13.01 -9.72 -9.80
C GLY A 140 12.52 -8.30 -10.15
N LEU A 141 13.00 -7.75 -11.28
CA LEU A 141 12.57 -6.44 -11.77
C LEU A 141 11.12 -6.44 -12.25
N ILE A 142 10.72 -7.42 -13.06
CA ILE A 142 9.34 -7.55 -13.57
C ILE A 142 8.34 -7.55 -12.41
N TRP A 143 8.58 -8.40 -11.40
CA TRP A 143 7.69 -8.46 -10.23
C TRP A 143 7.66 -7.17 -9.44
N SER A 144 8.82 -6.53 -9.23
CA SER A 144 8.88 -5.24 -8.52
C SER A 144 8.07 -4.16 -9.24
N ILE A 145 8.18 -4.09 -10.58
CA ILE A 145 7.44 -3.12 -11.41
C ILE A 145 5.94 -3.38 -11.33
N ILE A 146 5.50 -4.63 -11.52
CA ILE A 146 4.07 -4.99 -11.46
C ILE A 146 3.49 -4.64 -10.09
N LEU A 147 4.15 -5.03 -9.00
CA LEU A 147 3.67 -4.77 -7.64
C LEU A 147 3.62 -3.26 -7.35
N LYS A 148 4.62 -2.48 -7.76
CA LYS A 148 4.59 -1.02 -7.62
C LYS A 148 3.47 -0.36 -8.42
N ALA A 149 3.19 -0.85 -9.63
CA ALA A 149 2.08 -0.35 -10.43
C ALA A 149 0.73 -0.61 -9.75
N VAL A 150 0.56 -1.79 -9.13
CA VAL A 150 -0.64 -2.10 -8.34
C VAL A 150 -0.77 -1.17 -7.13
N VAL A 151 0.32 -0.92 -6.39
CA VAL A 151 0.32 0.02 -5.26
C VAL A 151 -0.05 1.43 -5.70
N ALA A 152 0.54 1.92 -6.80
CA ALA A 152 0.23 3.25 -7.33
C ALA A 152 -1.24 3.39 -7.76
N TYR A 153 -1.84 2.34 -8.31
CA TYR A 153 -3.27 2.34 -8.60
C TYR A 153 -4.12 2.38 -7.32
N GLN A 154 -3.72 1.63 -6.29
CA GLN A 154 -4.45 1.50 -5.04
C GLN A 154 -4.34 2.72 -4.11
N SER A 155 -3.26 3.51 -4.22
CA SER A 155 -3.00 4.68 -3.36
C SER A 155 -4.07 5.76 -3.48
N HIS A 156 -4.79 5.85 -4.59
CA HIS A 156 -5.93 6.75 -4.73
C HIS A 156 -7.03 6.48 -3.69
N THR A 157 -7.26 5.21 -3.33
CA THR A 157 -8.27 4.88 -2.32
C THR A 157 -7.87 5.30 -0.91
N ILE A 158 -6.56 5.29 -0.63
CA ILE A 158 -5.96 5.70 0.64
C ILE A 158 -6.06 7.23 0.77
N SER A 159 -5.73 7.98 -0.28
CA SER A 159 -5.89 9.43 -0.30
C SER A 159 -7.35 9.84 -0.06
N ASP A 160 -8.30 9.21 -0.77
CA ASP A 160 -9.70 9.60 -0.66
C ASP A 160 -10.30 9.39 0.75
N ILE A 161 -9.79 8.41 1.53
CA ILE A 161 -10.28 8.19 2.90
C ILE A 161 -9.66 9.18 3.89
N GLU A 162 -8.40 9.55 3.69
CA GLU A 162 -7.74 10.60 4.48
C GLU A 162 -8.43 11.95 4.29
N ASP A 163 -8.86 12.27 3.06
CA ASP A 163 -9.65 13.47 2.78
C ASP A 163 -10.98 13.50 3.56
N TYR A 164 -11.68 12.36 3.71
CA TYR A 164 -12.89 12.29 4.51
C TYR A 164 -12.61 12.55 6.00
N PHE A 165 -11.52 12.02 6.52
CA PHE A 165 -11.11 12.22 7.91
C PHE A 165 -10.71 13.67 8.19
N GLU A 166 -9.95 14.30 7.29
CA GLU A 166 -9.55 15.70 7.41
C GLU A 166 -10.76 16.64 7.35
N GLU A 167 -11.70 16.40 6.44
CA GLU A 167 -12.90 17.21 6.36
C GLU A 167 -13.81 17.04 7.61
N ASP A 168 -13.89 15.84 8.16
CA ASP A 168 -14.63 15.59 9.40
C ASP A 168 -14.00 16.35 10.59
N ASP A 169 -12.67 16.24 10.77
CA ASP A 169 -11.93 16.98 11.79
C ASP A 169 -12.11 18.50 11.64
N ARG A 170 -12.12 19.00 10.40
CA ARG A 170 -12.36 20.42 10.11
C ARG A 170 -13.75 20.87 10.55
N LYS A 171 -14.79 20.09 10.24
CA LYS A 171 -16.19 20.41 10.63
C LYS A 171 -16.37 20.36 12.15
N TYR A 172 -15.81 19.35 12.80
CA TYR A 172 -15.86 19.20 14.25
C TYR A 172 -15.20 20.38 14.97
N ASN A 173 -13.98 20.75 14.56
CA ASN A 173 -13.25 21.88 15.15
C ASN A 173 -13.98 23.23 14.94
N MET A 174 -14.61 23.43 13.77
CA MET A 174 -15.43 24.62 13.53
C MET A 174 -16.64 24.69 14.47
N ALA A 175 -17.33 23.57 14.70
CA ALA A 175 -18.45 23.51 15.63
C ALA A 175 -18.03 23.80 17.08
N LEU A 176 -16.89 23.26 17.53
CA LEU A 176 -16.34 23.55 18.85
C LEU A 176 -15.99 25.03 19.04
N ASN A 177 -15.36 25.66 18.03
CA ASN A 177 -15.02 27.08 18.09
C ASN A 177 -16.27 27.97 18.17
N LEU A 178 -17.31 27.65 17.39
CA LEU A 178 -18.58 28.37 17.45
C LEU A 178 -19.28 28.21 18.80
N LYS A 179 -19.19 27.03 19.43
CA LYS A 179 -19.73 26.82 20.78
C LYS A 179 -19.01 27.70 21.82
N ARG A 180 -17.68 27.72 21.80
CA ARG A 180 -16.87 28.56 22.71
C ARG A 180 -17.20 30.05 22.58
N VAL A 181 -17.30 30.56 21.34
CA VAL A 181 -17.66 31.96 21.09
C VAL A 181 -19.05 32.32 21.65
N LYS A 182 -20.01 31.38 21.65
CA LYS A 182 -21.32 31.60 22.25
C LYS A 182 -21.27 31.65 23.78
N GLU A 183 -20.48 30.77 24.39
CA GLU A 183 -20.30 30.73 25.85
C GLU A 183 -19.65 32.01 26.37
N ASP A 184 -18.73 32.62 25.62
CA ASP A 184 -18.08 33.89 25.99
C ASP A 184 -19.02 35.12 25.87
N GLN A 185 -20.17 34.99 25.19
CA GLN A 185 -21.14 36.09 24.99
C GLN A 185 -22.31 36.07 25.99
N THR A 186 -22.42 35.02 26.81
CA THR A 186 -23.46 34.83 27.84
C THR A 186 -22.90 34.99 29.24
#